data_AF-A0AAJ4X9X7-F1
#
_entry.id   AF-A0AAJ4X9X7-F1
#
_cell.length_a   1.000
_cell.length_b   1.000
_cell.length_c   1.000
_cell.angle_alpha   90.00
_cell.angle_beta   90.00
_cell.angle_gamma   90.00
#
_symmetry.space_group_name_H-M   'P 1'
#
loop_
_entity.id
_entity.type
_entity.pdbx_description
1 polymer ?
#
loop_
_entity_poly.entity_id
_entity_poly.type
_entity_poly.pdbx_seq_one_letter_code
_entity_poly.pdbx_strand_id
1 'polypeptide(L)'
;MKTLISALTLVFMLHAPSFSQETNSAKKLIKTFYKEIFEGQKWSDEIVDKYVVYVDSNYEDAVNSVEYFQKGTHESFVAAFKENILNDNIKLIGYEEFKEEDKAKFLRFNPKRYPDIYKLTFADYPPIYVLVKNHQIESFFGFQKAQDDNYLFIIYH
;
A
#
# COMPACT_ATOMS: atom_id res chain seq x y z
N MET A 1 -26.25 11.50 -56.99
CA MET A 1 -26.27 10.07 -56.61
C MET A 1 -24.86 9.71 -56.16
N LYS A 2 -24.65 9.44 -54.86
CA LYS A 2 -24.46 8.09 -54.26
C LYS A 2 -23.27 7.36 -54.93
N THR A 3 -22.17 7.01 -54.25
CA THR A 3 -22.07 6.36 -52.93
C THR A 3 -20.63 6.46 -52.39
N LEU A 4 -20.55 6.54 -51.05
CA LEU A 4 -19.36 6.30 -50.20
C LEU A 4 -18.69 4.95 -50.52
N ILE A 5 -17.42 4.78 -50.14
CA ILE A 5 -16.98 3.86 -49.08
C ILE A 5 -15.65 4.35 -48.50
N SER A 6 -15.73 4.70 -47.22
CA SER A 6 -14.62 4.93 -46.30
C SER A 6 -13.99 3.61 -45.88
N ALA A 7 -12.67 3.57 -45.71
CA ALA A 7 -11.97 2.63 -44.83
C ALA A 7 -10.61 3.29 -44.49
N LEU A 8 -10.53 4.17 -43.50
CA LEU A 8 -10.36 3.86 -42.07
C LEU A 8 -9.37 2.70 -41.82
N THR A 9 -8.09 2.95 -42.06
CA THR A 9 -6.99 2.21 -41.45
C THR A 9 -6.89 2.58 -39.97
N LEU A 10 -7.81 2.03 -39.17
CA LEU A 10 -7.69 1.95 -37.72
C LEU A 10 -7.07 0.59 -37.40
N VAL A 11 -5.74 0.51 -37.35
CA VAL A 11 -5.05 -0.73 -36.99
C VAL A 11 -4.02 -0.41 -35.91
N PHE A 12 -4.49 -0.58 -34.67
CA PHE A 12 -3.73 -0.99 -33.48
C PHE A 12 -2.59 -0.08 -33.02
N MET A 13 -2.93 1.03 -32.37
CA MET A 13 -2.22 1.40 -31.15
C MET A 13 -2.68 0.48 -30.02
N LEU A 14 -2.04 -0.69 -29.92
CA LEU A 14 -2.07 -1.49 -28.70
C LEU A 14 -1.49 -0.61 -27.60
N HIS A 15 -2.36 0.06 -26.85
CA HIS A 15 -2.03 0.58 -25.54
C HIS A 15 -1.67 -0.64 -24.70
N ALA A 16 -0.37 -0.92 -24.56
CA ALA A 16 0.10 -1.72 -23.45
C ALA A 16 -0.52 -1.11 -22.18
N PRO A 17 -1.18 -1.91 -21.33
CA PRO A 17 -1.86 -1.36 -20.16
C PRO A 17 -0.84 -0.61 -19.31
N SER A 18 -1.24 0.55 -18.82
CA SER A 18 -0.44 1.53 -18.07
C SER A 18 -0.02 1.04 -16.67
N PHE A 19 0.40 -0.22 -16.55
CA PHE A 19 0.83 -0.86 -15.31
C PHE A 19 2.01 -0.13 -14.65
N SER A 20 2.85 0.54 -15.44
CA SER A 20 3.97 1.33 -14.92
C SER A 20 3.55 2.64 -14.25
N GLN A 21 2.36 3.17 -14.54
CA GLN A 21 1.95 4.49 -14.03
C GLN A 21 1.16 4.37 -12.73
N GLU A 22 0.29 3.36 -12.63
CA GLU A 22 -0.47 3.05 -11.41
C GLU A 22 0.46 2.62 -10.27
N THR A 23 1.43 1.73 -10.55
CA THR A 23 2.40 1.27 -9.55
C THR A 23 3.23 2.42 -8.95
N ASN A 24 3.57 3.43 -9.75
CA ASN A 24 4.29 4.61 -9.25
C ASN A 24 3.40 5.48 -8.35
N SER A 25 2.12 5.67 -8.70
CA SER A 25 1.18 6.42 -7.87
C SER A 25 0.93 5.78 -6.50
N ALA A 26 0.78 4.46 -6.43
CA ALA A 26 0.59 3.74 -5.17
C ALA A 26 1.85 3.78 -4.30
N LYS A 27 3.04 3.61 -4.90
CA LYS A 27 4.31 3.76 -4.16
C LYS A 27 4.45 5.17 -3.58
N LYS A 28 4.09 6.21 -4.34
CA LYS A 28 4.07 7.60 -3.85
C LYS A 28 3.06 7.80 -2.73
N LEU A 29 1.85 7.26 -2.86
CA LEU A 29 0.80 7.31 -1.82
C LEU A 29 1.33 6.75 -0.49
N ILE A 30 1.89 5.54 -0.50
CA ILE A 30 2.41 4.86 0.69
C ILE A 30 3.54 5.68 1.33
N LYS A 31 4.49 6.17 0.52
CA LYS A 31 5.58 7.03 1.01
C LYS A 31 5.05 8.30 1.67
N THR A 32 4.11 8.99 1.03
CA THR A 32 3.52 10.21 1.57
C THR A 32 2.73 9.92 2.85
N PHE A 33 1.95 8.83 2.88
CA PHE A 33 1.19 8.42 4.06
C PHE A 33 2.09 8.25 5.29
N TYR A 34 3.12 7.40 5.23
CA TYR A 34 4.02 7.20 6.37
C TYR A 34 4.84 8.45 6.70
N LYS A 35 5.21 9.25 5.68
CA LYS A 35 5.91 10.51 5.92
C LYS A 35 5.06 11.47 6.74
N GLU A 36 3.78 11.66 6.39
CA GLU A 36 2.87 12.53 7.14
C GLU A 36 2.61 12.01 8.56
N ILE A 37 2.55 10.69 8.76
CA ILE A 37 2.51 10.07 10.10
C ILE A 37 3.73 10.50 10.92
N PHE A 38 4.94 10.30 10.39
CA PHE A 38 6.17 10.46 11.16
C PHE A 38 6.68 11.90 11.29
N GLU A 39 6.28 12.80 10.39
CA GLU A 39 6.48 14.25 10.53
C GLU A 39 5.67 14.82 11.70
N GLY A 40 4.54 14.20 12.06
CA GLY A 40 3.74 14.56 13.23
C GLY A 40 3.11 15.95 13.16
N GLN A 41 2.97 16.52 11.96
CA GLN A 41 2.37 17.84 11.75
C GLN A 41 0.85 17.80 11.65
N LYS A 42 0.28 16.60 11.48
CA LYS A 42 -1.15 16.36 11.31
C LYS A 42 -1.67 15.44 12.39
N TRP A 43 -2.93 15.63 12.71
CA TRP A 43 -3.63 14.76 13.64
C TRP A 43 -3.90 13.40 13.00
N SER A 44 -4.05 12.36 13.83
CA SER A 44 -4.23 10.99 13.33
C SER A 44 -5.54 10.81 12.55
N ASP A 45 -6.62 11.46 12.99
CA ASP A 45 -7.90 11.54 12.28
C ASP A 45 -7.75 12.19 10.90
N GLU A 46 -7.07 13.33 10.80
CA GLU A 46 -6.82 14.01 9.53
C GLU A 46 -6.05 13.13 8.54
N ILE A 47 -5.11 12.30 9.03
CA ILE A 47 -4.36 11.35 8.21
C ILE A 47 -5.28 10.21 7.74
N VAL A 48 -6.09 9.65 8.65
CA VAL A 48 -7.03 8.56 8.33
C VAL A 48 -8.03 9.02 7.27
N ASP A 49 -8.68 10.18 7.47
CA ASP A 49 -9.65 10.75 6.53
C ASP A 49 -9.09 10.99 5.14
N LYS A 50 -7.82 11.38 5.07
CA LYS A 50 -7.16 11.71 3.80
C LYS A 50 -6.71 10.47 3.04
N TYR A 51 -6.23 9.44 3.73
CA TYR A 51 -5.49 8.35 3.08
C TYR A 51 -6.15 7.00 3.18
N VAL A 52 -6.91 6.73 4.23
CA VAL A 52 -7.36 5.39 4.57
C VAL A 52 -8.79 5.20 4.09
N VAL A 53 -9.08 4.06 3.46
CA VAL A 53 -10.46 3.64 3.24
C VAL A 53 -10.94 2.90 4.48
N TYR A 54 -12.04 3.37 5.06
CA TYR A 54 -12.65 2.77 6.24
C TYR A 54 -14.17 2.75 6.13
N VAL A 55 -14.80 1.91 6.96
CA VAL A 55 -16.20 2.04 7.35
C VAL A 55 -16.27 2.61 8.75
N ASP A 56 -17.33 3.37 9.06
CA ASP A 56 -17.45 4.10 10.33
C ASP A 56 -17.18 3.24 11.57
N SER A 57 -17.53 1.94 11.54
CA SER A 57 -17.30 1.03 12.67
C SER A 57 -15.84 0.74 12.99
N ASN A 58 -14.92 1.00 12.05
CA ASN A 58 -13.50 0.67 12.17
C ASN A 58 -12.61 1.93 12.12
N TYR A 59 -13.24 3.12 12.10
CA TYR A 59 -12.52 4.39 12.06
C TYR A 59 -11.59 4.57 13.26
N GLU A 60 -12.08 4.29 14.47
CA GLU A 60 -11.30 4.43 15.69
C GLU A 60 -10.08 3.49 15.70
N ASP A 61 -10.23 2.27 15.15
CA ASP A 61 -9.11 1.33 15.00
C ASP A 61 -8.05 1.86 14.02
N ALA A 62 -8.47 2.47 12.91
CA ALA A 62 -7.56 3.11 11.98
C ALA A 62 -6.82 4.30 12.63
N VAL A 63 -7.53 5.14 13.38
CA VAL A 63 -6.95 6.28 14.11
C VAL A 63 -5.95 5.79 15.15
N ASN A 64 -6.32 4.83 15.98
CA ASN A 64 -5.43 4.24 17.01
C ASN A 64 -4.17 3.62 16.39
N SER A 65 -4.32 3.00 15.23
CA SER A 65 -3.21 2.42 14.47
C SER A 65 -2.24 3.51 13.97
N VAL A 66 -2.74 4.64 13.48
CA VAL A 66 -1.89 5.79 13.12
C VAL A 66 -1.25 6.41 14.36
N GLU A 67 -2.00 6.60 15.44
CA GLU A 67 -1.50 7.14 16.70
C GLU A 67 -0.36 6.31 17.27
N TYR A 68 -0.45 4.97 17.18
CA TYR A 68 0.62 4.07 17.61
C TYR A 68 1.95 4.42 16.91
N PHE A 69 1.95 4.68 15.61
CA PHE A 69 3.17 5.08 14.91
C PHE A 69 3.62 6.50 15.28
N GLN A 70 2.70 7.43 15.51
CA GLN A 70 3.04 8.80 15.92
C GLN A 70 3.65 8.85 17.33
N LYS A 71 3.10 8.09 18.27
CA LYS A 71 3.47 8.08 19.70
C LYS A 71 4.55 7.04 20.03
N GLY A 72 4.64 5.95 19.27
CA GLY A 72 5.44 4.76 19.55
C GLY A 72 6.96 4.91 19.40
N THR A 73 7.52 6.12 19.46
CA THR A 73 8.95 6.40 19.27
C THR A 73 9.88 5.71 20.29
N HIS A 74 9.32 5.08 21.33
CA HIS A 74 10.08 4.29 22.32
C HIS A 74 10.31 2.82 21.90
N GLU A 75 9.59 2.33 20.89
CA GLU A 75 9.82 1.00 20.32
C GLU A 75 10.91 1.07 19.25
N SER A 76 11.93 0.21 19.34
CA SER A 76 13.08 0.22 18.44
C SER A 76 12.67 0.08 16.97
N PHE A 77 11.64 -0.72 16.70
CA PHE A 77 11.05 -0.88 15.38
C PHE A 77 10.47 0.43 14.84
N VAL A 78 9.60 1.10 15.60
CA VAL A 78 8.92 2.35 15.18
C VAL A 78 9.93 3.48 15.03
N ALA A 79 10.90 3.59 15.94
CA ALA A 79 11.97 4.59 15.85
C ALA A 79 12.82 4.40 14.58
N ALA A 80 13.24 3.16 14.30
CA ALA A 80 13.98 2.84 13.08
C ALA A 80 13.13 3.07 11.82
N PHE A 81 11.84 2.74 11.87
CA PHE A 81 10.96 2.94 10.74
C PHE A 81 10.79 4.43 10.42
N LYS A 82 10.57 5.25 11.45
CA LYS A 82 10.53 6.72 11.34
C LYS A 82 11.79 7.27 10.70
N GLU A 83 12.97 6.91 11.20
CA GLU A 83 14.24 7.38 10.68
C GLU A 83 14.40 7.02 9.19
N ASN A 84 14.09 5.78 8.81
CA ASN A 84 14.23 5.32 7.43
C ASN A 84 13.22 5.99 6.49
N ILE A 85 11.98 6.24 6.94
CA ILE A 85 10.99 6.97 6.14
C ILE A 85 11.42 8.42 5.89
N LEU A 86 11.83 9.13 6.95
CA LEU A 86 12.20 10.55 6.84
C LEU A 86 13.46 10.76 6.00
N ASN A 87 14.37 9.78 5.98
CA ASN A 87 15.59 9.79 5.17
C ASN A 87 15.42 9.15 3.78
N ASP A 88 14.22 8.73 3.38
CA ASP A 88 13.92 7.99 2.14
C ASP A 88 14.75 6.71 1.95
N ASN A 89 15.16 6.08 3.05
CA ASN A 89 15.94 4.83 3.11
C ASN A 89 15.04 3.58 3.17
N ILE A 90 13.88 3.63 2.53
CA ILE A 90 12.96 2.51 2.45
C ILE A 90 12.95 1.90 1.05
N LYS A 91 12.93 0.57 0.99
CA LYS A 91 12.65 -0.15 -0.26
C LYS A 91 11.17 -0.51 -0.29
N LEU A 92 10.49 -0.07 -1.35
CA LEU A 92 9.08 -0.30 -1.58
C LEU A 92 8.88 -0.99 -2.94
N ILE A 93 8.39 -2.22 -2.90
CA ILE A 93 8.19 -3.06 -4.09
C ILE A 93 6.74 -3.57 -4.13
N GLY A 94 6.22 -3.79 -5.35
CA GLY A 94 4.91 -4.41 -5.55
C GLY A 94 4.99 -5.94 -5.57
N TYR A 95 3.85 -6.61 -5.44
CA TYR A 95 3.75 -8.07 -5.36
C TYR A 95 4.50 -8.84 -6.47
N GLU A 96 4.47 -8.35 -7.70
CA GLU A 96 5.17 -8.98 -8.84
C GLU A 96 6.69 -9.05 -8.63
N GLU A 97 7.24 -8.12 -7.85
CA GLU A 97 8.66 -8.06 -7.51
C GLU A 97 9.01 -8.89 -6.27
N PHE A 98 8.04 -9.53 -5.63
CA PHE A 98 8.26 -10.34 -4.43
C PHE A 98 9.01 -11.61 -4.79
N LYS A 99 9.84 -12.08 -3.85
CA LYS A 99 10.36 -13.44 -3.91
C LYS A 99 9.23 -14.44 -3.66
N GLU A 100 9.38 -15.65 -4.17
CA GLU A 100 8.38 -16.73 -4.01
C GLU A 100 8.07 -17.03 -2.53
N GLU A 101 9.08 -16.93 -1.65
CA GLU A 101 8.92 -17.06 -0.19
C GLU A 101 7.97 -16.02 0.43
N ASP A 102 7.92 -14.81 -0.13
CA ASP A 102 7.00 -13.77 0.31
C ASP A 102 5.61 -13.95 -0.31
N LYS A 103 5.55 -14.33 -1.60
CA LYS A 103 4.28 -14.63 -2.29
C LYS A 103 3.52 -15.76 -1.62
N ALA A 104 4.23 -16.79 -1.14
CA ALA A 104 3.65 -17.93 -0.44
C ALA A 104 2.79 -17.51 0.79
N LYS A 105 3.12 -16.37 1.41
CA LYS A 105 2.39 -15.86 2.59
C LYS A 105 0.98 -15.35 2.24
N PHE A 106 0.69 -15.12 0.96
CA PHE A 106 -0.58 -14.58 0.47
C PHE A 106 -1.41 -15.61 -0.30
N LEU A 107 -1.05 -16.90 -0.27
CA LEU A 107 -1.76 -17.94 -1.05
C LEU A 107 -3.25 -18.07 -0.75
N ARG A 108 -3.66 -17.72 0.47
CA ARG A 108 -5.08 -17.71 0.90
C ARG A 108 -5.78 -16.38 0.64
N PHE A 109 -5.06 -15.35 0.19
CA PHE A 109 -5.62 -14.06 -0.15
C PHE A 109 -6.21 -14.08 -1.56
N ASN A 110 -7.12 -13.16 -1.86
CA ASN A 110 -7.76 -13.11 -3.17
C ASN A 110 -6.71 -12.77 -4.25
N PRO A 111 -6.44 -13.63 -5.25
CA PRO A 111 -5.42 -13.38 -6.27
C PRO A 111 -5.66 -12.10 -7.09
N LYS A 112 -6.93 -11.68 -7.24
CA LYS A 112 -7.26 -10.43 -7.93
C LYS A 112 -6.74 -9.18 -7.21
N ARG A 113 -6.40 -9.31 -5.93
CA ARG A 113 -5.89 -8.24 -5.07
C ARG A 113 -4.36 -8.28 -4.96
N TYR A 114 -3.66 -9.22 -5.60
CA TYR A 114 -2.20 -9.25 -5.53
C TYR A 114 -1.53 -7.97 -6.07
N PRO A 115 -1.99 -7.34 -7.17
CA PRO A 115 -1.43 -6.09 -7.65
C PRO A 115 -1.52 -4.91 -6.65
N ASP A 116 -2.40 -5.04 -5.66
CA ASP A 116 -2.66 -4.06 -4.62
C ASP A 116 -1.73 -4.19 -3.40
N ILE A 117 -0.89 -5.23 -3.37
CA ILE A 117 -0.02 -5.55 -2.24
C ILE A 117 1.37 -4.97 -2.46
N TYR A 118 1.84 -4.22 -1.47
CA TYR A 118 3.15 -3.60 -1.46
C TYR A 118 3.93 -4.06 -0.23
N LYS A 119 5.23 -4.30 -0.41
CA LYS A 119 6.16 -4.67 0.65
C LYS A 119 7.12 -3.53 0.89
N LEU A 120 7.15 -3.06 2.13
CA LEU A 120 8.05 -2.06 2.65
C LEU A 120 9.12 -2.76 3.50
N THR A 121 10.39 -2.55 3.14
CA THR A 121 11.56 -3.06 3.87
C THR A 121 12.51 -1.93 4.22
N PHE A 122 13.09 -2.00 5.41
CA PHE A 122 14.06 -1.04 5.92
C PHE A 122 14.97 -1.72 6.94
N ALA A 123 16.26 -1.38 6.91
CA ALA A 123 17.29 -2.02 7.73
C ALA A 123 17.13 -3.56 7.79
N ASP A 124 17.36 -4.17 8.95
CA ASP A 124 17.20 -5.60 9.19
C ASP A 124 15.88 -5.95 9.91
N TYR A 125 14.88 -5.07 9.83
CA TYR A 125 13.59 -5.30 10.47
C TYR A 125 12.63 -6.13 9.61
N PRO A 126 11.64 -6.80 10.24
CA PRO A 126 10.58 -7.47 9.50
C PRO A 126 9.87 -6.52 8.53
N PRO A 127 9.52 -6.98 7.32
CA PRO A 127 8.82 -6.15 6.36
C PRO A 127 7.40 -5.80 6.84
N ILE A 128 6.95 -4.61 6.45
CA ILE A 128 5.56 -4.20 6.55
C ILE A 128 4.91 -4.43 5.20
N TYR A 129 3.71 -5.02 5.18
CA TYR A 129 2.91 -5.09 3.96
C TYR A 129 1.73 -4.15 4.04
N VAL A 130 1.49 -3.48 2.92
CA VAL A 130 0.46 -2.46 2.75
C VAL A 130 -0.46 -2.92 1.63
N LEU A 131 -1.76 -2.80 1.84
CA LEU A 131 -2.79 -3.06 0.84
C LEU A 131 -3.39 -1.73 0.38
N VAL A 132 -3.41 -1.51 -0.92
CA VAL A 132 -3.95 -0.28 -1.54
C VAL A 132 -5.23 -0.62 -2.30
N LYS A 133 -6.23 0.25 -2.29
CA LYS A 133 -7.42 0.10 -3.12
C LYS A 133 -7.87 1.46 -3.62
N ASN A 134 -8.13 1.56 -4.92
CA ASN A 134 -8.65 2.79 -5.54
C ASN A 134 -7.89 4.08 -5.12
N HIS A 135 -6.56 4.02 -5.06
CA HIS A 135 -5.68 5.12 -4.62
C HIS A 135 -5.78 5.51 -3.14
N GLN A 136 -6.31 4.63 -2.29
CA GLN A 136 -6.34 4.77 -0.83
C GLN A 136 -5.69 3.56 -0.14
N ILE A 137 -5.29 3.75 1.11
CA ILE A 137 -4.73 2.71 1.97
C ILE A 137 -5.87 1.90 2.59
N GLU A 138 -5.90 0.60 2.36
CA GLU A 138 -6.92 -0.30 2.91
C GLU A 138 -6.41 -1.07 4.13
N SER A 139 -5.09 -1.30 4.20
CA SER A 139 -4.38 -1.85 5.35
C SER A 139 -2.94 -1.36 5.35
N PHE A 140 -2.43 -0.94 6.50
CA PHE A 140 -1.04 -0.45 6.67
C PHE A 140 -0.29 -1.10 7.84
N PHE A 141 -0.87 -2.17 8.38
CA PHE A 141 -0.32 -3.05 9.41
C PHE A 141 -0.59 -4.51 9.03
N GLY A 142 -0.34 -4.90 7.78
CA GLY A 142 -0.42 -6.33 7.51
C GLY A 142 0.39 -7.09 8.57
N PHE A 143 -0.12 -8.22 9.06
CA PHE A 143 0.48 -8.96 10.15
C PHE A 143 0.42 -10.46 9.87
N GLN A 144 1.37 -11.19 10.46
CA GLN A 144 1.35 -12.64 10.46
C GLN A 144 0.62 -13.10 11.72
N LYS A 145 -0.39 -13.97 11.57
CA LYS A 145 -1.07 -14.55 12.73
C LYS A 145 -0.13 -15.54 13.40
N ALA A 146 -0.03 -15.50 14.73
CA ALA A 146 0.72 -16.50 15.47
C ALA A 146 0.21 -17.91 15.12
N GLN A 147 1.14 -18.84 14.83
CA GLN A 147 0.90 -20.25 14.45
C GLN A 147 0.36 -20.48 13.02
N ASP A 148 0.27 -19.45 12.18
CA ASP A 148 -0.01 -19.60 10.74
C ASP A 148 1.09 -18.91 9.92
N ASP A 149 1.55 -19.56 8.85
CA ASP A 149 2.51 -18.99 7.90
C ASP A 149 1.85 -17.98 6.94
N ASN A 150 0.52 -17.86 7.00
CA ASN A 150 -0.23 -16.90 6.21
C ASN A 150 -0.22 -15.49 6.81
N TYR A 151 -0.06 -14.51 5.93
CA TYR A 151 -0.19 -13.09 6.25
C TYR A 151 -1.62 -12.62 6.05
N LEU A 152 -2.07 -11.73 6.93
CA LEU A 152 -3.40 -11.14 6.90
C LEU A 152 -3.29 -9.62 6.94
N PHE A 153 -4.26 -8.96 6.32
CA PHE A 153 -4.40 -7.51 6.40
C PHE A 153 -5.45 -7.17 7.46
N ILE A 154 -5.18 -6.15 8.27
CA ILE A 154 -6.24 -5.49 9.06
C ILE A 154 -6.94 -4.58 8.08
N ILE A 155 -8.16 -4.97 7.74
CA ILE A 155 -8.98 -4.27 6.78
C ILE A 155 -9.89 -3.34 7.55
N TYR A 156 -9.75 -2.03 7.32
CA TYR A 156 -10.52 -1.02 8.04
C TYR A 156 -11.89 -0.72 7.40
N HIS A 157 -12.25 -1.41 6.31
CA HIS A 157 -13.58 -1.28 5.67
C HIS A 157 -14.58 -2.36 6.12
#